data_AF-A0A525KMV3-F1
#
_entry.id   AF-A0A525KMV3-F1
#
_cell.length_a   1.000
_cell.length_b   1.000
_cell.length_c   1.000
_cell.angle_alpha   90.00
_cell.angle_beta   90.00
_cell.angle_gamma   90.00
#
_symmetry.space_group_name_H-M   'P 1'
#
loop_
_entity.id
_entity.type
_entity.pdbx_description
1 polymer ?
#
loop_
_entity_poly.entity_id
_entity_poly.type
_entity_poly.pdbx_seq_one_letter_code
_entity_poly.pdbx_strand_id
1 'polypeptide(L)'
;MPRAASAIKSLALPAALAAAVGLAACATPVSKPMLSRAVMDARAHRDAAPSATCPDLASPFSIGFGFGEATLSDITNPPLETLARGLACHPQTAAIIIGQADGHGTTADQKVLAQGRAQAVTDYLQAHSIAPQRLAMQVEGKAPAGDPRLVVMAEGRRW
;
A
#
# COMPACT_ATOMS: atom_id res chain seq x y z
N MET A 1 52.46 -11.17 -19.44
CA MET A 1 53.66 -10.40 -19.83
C MET A 1 54.47 -11.28 -20.78
N PRO A 2 55.02 -10.81 -21.92
CA PRO A 2 55.74 -9.54 -22.19
C PRO A 2 54.89 -8.55 -23.04
N ARG A 3 54.99 -7.21 -23.05
CA ARG A 3 55.96 -6.11 -22.83
C ARG A 3 56.62 -5.57 -24.12
N ALA A 4 56.51 -4.23 -24.27
CA ALA A 4 57.21 -3.30 -25.18
C ALA A 4 56.67 -3.20 -26.63
N ALA A 5 56.66 -2.05 -27.30
CA ALA A 5 56.85 -0.64 -26.93
C ALA A 5 56.43 0.25 -28.13
N SER A 6 55.95 1.46 -27.78
CA SER A 6 56.03 2.76 -28.45
C SER A 6 56.63 2.88 -29.88
N ALA A 7 55.94 3.62 -30.75
CA ALA A 7 56.59 4.51 -31.72
C ALA A 7 55.67 5.68 -32.11
N ILE A 8 56.04 6.86 -31.62
CA ILE A 8 55.51 8.18 -31.96
C ILE A 8 55.91 8.49 -33.41
N LYS A 9 54.98 8.96 -34.25
CA LYS A 9 55.34 9.54 -35.54
C LYS A 9 54.68 10.90 -35.74
N SER A 10 55.55 11.87 -35.96
CA SER A 10 55.32 13.30 -35.96
C SER A 10 54.59 13.81 -37.20
N LEU A 11 53.89 14.92 -36.98
CA LEU A 11 53.82 16.12 -37.83
C LEU A 11 53.24 16.00 -39.25
N ALA A 12 52.04 16.55 -39.43
CA ALA A 12 51.73 17.45 -40.55
C ALA A 12 50.42 18.22 -40.24
N LEU A 13 50.54 19.52 -39.99
CA LEU A 13 49.43 20.46 -40.21
C LEU A 13 49.17 20.53 -41.72
N PRO A 14 47.90 20.56 -42.12
CA PRO A 14 47.48 21.67 -42.95
C PRO A 14 46.21 22.33 -42.39
N ALA A 15 46.27 23.66 -42.34
CA ALA A 15 45.14 24.53 -42.14
C ALA A 15 44.11 24.30 -43.25
N ALA A 16 42.91 23.83 -42.89
CA ALA A 16 41.73 23.96 -43.72
C ALA A 16 40.72 24.82 -42.96
N LEU A 17 40.66 26.08 -43.39
CA LEU A 17 39.67 27.06 -43.00
C LEU A 17 38.30 26.55 -43.49
N ALA A 18 37.49 26.00 -42.59
CA ALA A 18 36.07 25.74 -42.85
C ALA A 18 35.26 26.61 -41.88
N ALA A 19 34.94 27.82 -42.32
CA ALA A 19 33.95 28.68 -41.68
C ALA A 19 32.56 28.08 -41.91
N ALA A 20 32.19 27.08 -41.10
CA ALA A 20 30.81 26.64 -40.99
C ALA A 20 30.07 27.64 -40.10
N VAL A 21 29.39 28.60 -40.72
CA VAL A 21 28.37 29.43 -40.06
C VAL A 21 27.22 28.50 -39.69
N GLY A 22 27.33 27.87 -38.52
CA GLY A 22 26.24 27.12 -37.92
C GLY A 22 25.21 28.12 -37.37
N LEU A 23 24.00 28.07 -37.91
CA LEU A 23 22.83 28.68 -37.29
C LEU A 23 22.71 28.16 -35.86
N ALA A 24 23.05 28.99 -34.88
CA ALA A 24 22.83 28.72 -33.47
C ALA A 24 21.32 28.76 -33.19
N ALA A 25 20.62 27.69 -33.56
CA ALA A 25 19.27 27.42 -33.08
C ALA A 25 19.33 27.34 -31.55
N CYS A 26 18.44 28.06 -30.87
CA CYS A 26 18.40 28.18 -29.42
C CYS A 26 18.26 26.80 -28.75
N ALA A 27 19.37 26.15 -28.42
CA ALA A 27 19.39 25.01 -27.53
C ALA A 27 19.14 25.54 -26.10
N THR A 28 17.88 25.70 -25.72
CA THR A 28 17.53 25.90 -24.31
C THR A 28 17.89 24.62 -23.59
N PRO A 29 18.86 24.63 -22.66
CA PRO A 29 19.14 23.43 -21.87
C PRO A 29 17.88 23.08 -21.09
N VAL A 30 17.32 21.90 -21.36
CA VAL A 30 16.27 21.32 -20.53
C VAL A 30 16.93 20.94 -19.20
N SER A 31 17.02 21.91 -18.30
CA SER A 31 17.40 21.68 -16.91
C SER A 31 16.30 20.84 -16.28
N LYS A 32 16.53 19.54 -16.12
CA LYS A 32 15.65 18.68 -15.32
C LYS A 32 15.60 19.29 -13.91
N PRO A 33 14.46 19.83 -13.46
CA PRO A 33 14.40 20.43 -12.13
C PRO A 33 14.69 19.32 -11.11
N MET A 34 15.72 19.52 -10.28
CA MET A 34 15.93 18.64 -9.14
C MET A 34 14.75 18.82 -8.20
N LEU A 35 14.17 17.70 -7.77
CA LEU A 35 13.11 17.69 -6.77
C LEU A 35 13.66 18.30 -5.48
N SER A 36 12.86 19.14 -4.83
CA SER A 36 13.21 19.70 -3.52
C SER A 36 13.49 18.58 -2.52
N ARG A 37 14.38 18.84 -1.55
CA ARG A 37 14.67 17.95 -0.43
C ARG A 37 13.38 17.47 0.26
N ALA A 38 12.42 18.37 0.45
CA ALA A 38 11.12 18.04 1.03
C ALA A 38 10.32 17.00 0.20
N VAL A 39 10.43 17.02 -1.13
CA VAL A 39 9.73 16.06 -1.99
C VAL A 39 10.42 14.70 -1.96
N MET A 40 11.75 14.68 -1.86
CA MET A 40 12.52 13.44 -1.71
C MET A 40 12.26 12.80 -0.35
N ASP A 41 12.26 13.59 0.73
CA ASP A 41 11.98 13.11 2.09
C ASP A 41 10.53 12.60 2.19
N ALA A 42 9.55 13.30 1.62
CA ALA A 42 8.16 12.84 1.60
C ALA A 42 7.96 11.51 0.87
N ARG A 43 8.72 11.25 -0.21
CA ARG A 43 8.70 9.95 -0.91
C ARG A 43 9.38 8.88 -0.07
N ALA A 44 10.54 9.16 0.51
CA ALA A 44 11.24 8.22 1.38
C ALA A 44 10.39 7.79 2.59
N HIS A 45 9.62 8.70 3.18
CA HIS A 45 8.69 8.37 4.27
C HIS A 45 7.48 7.55 3.79
N ARG A 46 7.02 7.73 2.56
CA ARG A 46 5.95 6.90 1.96
C ARG A 46 6.45 5.50 1.64
N ASP A 47 7.69 5.38 1.16
CA ASP A 47 8.29 4.12 0.74
C ASP A 47 8.99 3.37 1.88
N ALA A 48 9.01 3.96 3.09
CA ALA A 48 9.58 3.32 4.27
C ALA A 48 8.80 2.04 4.58
N ALA A 49 9.52 0.91 4.62
CA ALA A 49 8.94 -0.35 5.03
C ALA A 49 8.32 -0.21 6.43
N PRO A 50 7.15 -0.83 6.69
CA PRO A 50 6.54 -0.81 8.00
C PRO A 50 7.53 -1.31 9.05
N SER A 51 7.67 -0.56 10.14
CA SER A 51 8.53 -0.91 11.27
C SER A 51 8.24 -2.33 11.75
N ALA A 52 9.25 -3.11 12.12
CA ALA A 52 9.11 -4.47 12.66
C ALA A 52 8.45 -4.54 14.05
N THR A 53 7.84 -3.45 14.52
CA THR A 53 7.17 -3.37 15.81
C THR A 53 5.79 -4.02 15.71
N CYS A 54 5.45 -4.81 16.71
CA CYS A 54 4.11 -5.39 16.81
C CYS A 54 3.05 -4.28 16.96
N PRO A 55 2.07 -4.19 16.04
CA PRO A 55 0.99 -3.20 16.14
C PRO A 55 0.10 -3.47 17.35
N ASP A 56 -0.23 -2.42 18.10
CA ASP A 56 -1.32 -2.48 19.08
C ASP A 56 -2.67 -2.45 18.35
N LEU A 57 -3.62 -3.25 18.84
CA LEU A 57 -4.93 -3.46 18.22
C LEU A 57 -6.02 -2.89 19.11
N ALA A 58 -6.43 -1.66 18.82
CA ALA A 58 -7.57 -1.03 19.47
C ALA A 58 -8.89 -1.70 19.05
N SER A 59 -9.80 -1.90 20.01
CA SER A 59 -11.15 -2.40 19.78
C SER A 59 -12.16 -1.26 19.98
N PRO A 60 -13.08 -1.00 19.02
CA PRO A 60 -13.20 -1.67 17.72
C PRO A 60 -12.15 -1.22 16.70
N PHE A 61 -11.79 -2.13 15.79
CA PHE A 61 -10.89 -1.89 14.65
C PHE A 61 -11.70 -1.80 13.36
N SER A 62 -11.71 -0.66 12.68
CA SER A 62 -12.51 -0.47 11.46
C SER A 62 -11.73 -0.76 10.17
N ILE A 63 -12.36 -1.52 9.28
CA ILE A 63 -11.91 -1.80 7.91
C ILE A 63 -12.92 -1.17 6.94
N GLY A 64 -12.44 -0.21 6.15
CA GLY A 64 -13.27 0.61 5.27
C GLY A 64 -13.39 0.07 3.85
N PHE A 65 -14.62 -0.17 3.41
CA PHE A 65 -14.99 -0.56 2.04
C PHE A 65 -15.57 0.59 1.22
N GLY A 66 -15.58 0.44 -0.10
CA GLY A 66 -16.33 1.31 -1.00
C GLY A 66 -17.84 1.16 -0.81
N PHE A 67 -18.61 2.17 -1.23
CA PHE A 67 -20.07 2.13 -1.18
C PHE A 67 -20.63 1.03 -2.08
N GLY A 68 -21.48 0.17 -1.56
CA GLY A 68 -22.04 -0.98 -2.28
C GLY A 68 -21.00 -2.06 -2.62
N GLU A 69 -19.77 -1.95 -2.13
CA GLU A 69 -18.67 -2.85 -2.46
C GLU A 69 -18.28 -3.73 -1.28
N ALA A 70 -17.95 -4.99 -1.59
CA ALA A 70 -17.37 -5.96 -0.68
C ALA A 70 -15.94 -6.40 -1.10
N THR A 71 -15.41 -5.81 -2.17
CA THR A 71 -14.09 -6.15 -2.70
C THR A 71 -13.00 -5.40 -1.95
N LEU A 72 -11.88 -6.06 -1.69
CA LEU A 72 -10.70 -5.42 -1.13
C LEU A 72 -10.07 -4.47 -2.16
N SER A 73 -9.66 -3.30 -1.69
CA SER A 73 -9.06 -2.24 -2.52
C SER A 73 -7.75 -1.75 -1.92
N ASP A 74 -6.99 -0.95 -2.67
CA ASP A 74 -5.75 -0.34 -2.18
C ASP A 74 -5.95 0.54 -0.94
N ILE A 75 -7.18 1.02 -0.70
CA ILE A 75 -7.53 1.78 0.51
C ILE A 75 -7.82 0.83 1.68
N THR A 76 -8.39 -0.33 1.42
CA THR A 76 -8.77 -1.34 2.43
C THR A 76 -7.57 -2.20 2.86
N ASN A 77 -6.59 -2.40 1.98
CA ASN A 77 -5.44 -3.27 2.21
C ASN A 77 -4.52 -2.81 3.36
N PRO A 78 -4.10 -1.54 3.47
CA PRO A 78 -3.19 -1.10 4.54
C PRO A 78 -3.70 -1.34 5.98
N PRO A 79 -4.97 -1.01 6.33
CA PRO A 79 -5.48 -1.34 7.67
C PRO A 79 -5.64 -2.86 7.87
N LEU A 80 -5.98 -3.63 6.82
CA LEU A 80 -6.04 -5.10 6.89
C LEU A 80 -4.66 -5.73 7.14
N GLU A 81 -3.62 -5.24 6.49
CA GLU A 81 -2.25 -5.70 6.72
C GLU A 81 -1.81 -5.40 8.17
N THR A 82 -2.15 -4.21 8.68
CA THR A 82 -1.87 -3.84 10.08
C THR A 82 -2.59 -4.77 11.06
N LEU A 83 -3.86 -5.08 10.79
CA LEU A 83 -4.64 -6.05 11.56
C LEU A 83 -4.02 -7.44 11.52
N ALA A 84 -3.65 -7.94 10.33
CA ALA A 84 -3.04 -9.25 10.16
C ALA A 84 -1.71 -9.37 10.94
N ARG A 85 -0.83 -8.37 10.82
CA ARG A 85 0.42 -8.32 11.59
C ARG A 85 0.17 -8.27 13.10
N GLY A 86 -0.79 -7.45 13.53
CA GLY A 86 -1.16 -7.37 14.95
C GLY A 86 -1.67 -8.71 15.49
N LEU A 87 -2.53 -9.41 14.76
CA LEU A 87 -3.06 -10.72 15.15
C LEU A 87 -1.97 -11.83 15.10
N ALA A 88 -0.99 -11.70 14.22
CA ALA A 88 0.16 -12.59 14.19
C ALA A 88 1.07 -12.38 15.42
N CYS A 89 1.31 -11.11 15.81
CA CYS A 89 2.07 -10.76 17.00
C CYS A 89 1.40 -11.18 18.32
N HIS A 90 0.06 -11.22 18.35
CA HIS A 90 -0.71 -11.53 19.54
C HIS A 90 -1.51 -12.84 19.36
N PRO A 91 -0.87 -14.03 19.43
CA PRO A 91 -1.52 -15.31 19.11
C PRO A 91 -2.69 -15.67 20.06
N GLN A 92 -2.73 -15.08 21.25
CA GLN A 92 -3.80 -15.25 22.24
C GLN A 92 -5.07 -14.44 21.89
N THR A 93 -4.95 -13.41 21.04
CA THR A 93 -6.07 -12.54 20.67
C THR A 93 -6.93 -13.24 19.63
N ALA A 94 -8.22 -13.41 19.91
CA ALA A 94 -9.20 -13.80 18.90
C ALA A 94 -9.95 -12.55 18.40
N ALA A 95 -10.52 -12.62 17.21
CA ALA A 95 -11.24 -11.52 16.57
C ALA A 95 -12.66 -11.94 16.17
N ILE A 96 -13.60 -11.00 16.29
CA ILE A 96 -14.92 -11.10 15.70
C ILE A 96 -15.05 -10.05 14.59
N ILE A 97 -15.28 -10.52 13.37
CA ILE A 97 -15.45 -9.71 12.18
C ILE A 97 -16.96 -9.48 11.99
N ILE A 98 -17.38 -8.22 12.08
CA ILE A 98 -18.77 -7.82 11.94
C ILE A 98 -18.93 -7.05 10.63
N GLY A 99 -19.67 -7.63 9.69
CA GLY A 99 -20.05 -6.96 8.46
C GLY A 99 -21.15 -5.93 8.71
N GLN A 100 -20.97 -4.71 8.21
CA GLN A 100 -21.99 -3.67 8.19
C GLN A 100 -22.18 -3.19 6.75
N ALA A 101 -23.44 -3.03 6.36
CA ALA A 101 -23.82 -2.51 5.06
C ALA A 101 -24.17 -1.01 5.15
N ASP A 102 -24.36 -0.37 3.99
CA ASP A 102 -24.44 1.11 3.91
C ASP A 102 -25.82 1.70 4.24
N GLY A 103 -26.80 0.87 4.60
CA GLY A 103 -28.20 1.24 4.85
C GLY A 103 -29.08 1.53 3.62
N HIS A 104 -28.66 1.23 2.39
CA HIS A 104 -29.38 1.60 1.16
C HIS A 104 -29.91 0.38 0.38
N GLY A 105 -31.16 0.40 -0.08
CA GLY A 105 -31.75 -0.71 -0.83
C GLY A 105 -32.54 -1.69 0.04
N THR A 106 -32.69 -2.93 -0.43
CA THR A 106 -33.50 -3.94 0.29
C THR A 106 -32.71 -4.57 1.44
N THR A 107 -33.40 -5.05 2.48
CA THR A 107 -32.73 -5.78 3.58
C THR A 107 -31.97 -7.01 3.11
N ALA A 108 -32.42 -7.67 2.03
CA ALA A 108 -31.72 -8.82 1.46
C ALA A 108 -30.38 -8.41 0.84
N ASP A 109 -30.36 -7.35 0.02
CA ASP A 109 -29.14 -6.84 -0.60
C ASP A 109 -28.14 -6.36 0.45
N GLN A 110 -28.64 -5.71 1.50
CA GLN A 110 -27.83 -5.23 2.61
C GLN A 110 -27.18 -6.37 3.41
N LYS A 111 -27.91 -7.46 3.66
CA LYS A 111 -27.34 -8.66 4.28
C LYS A 111 -26.26 -9.29 3.41
N VAL A 112 -26.49 -9.38 2.09
CA VAL A 112 -25.50 -9.91 1.15
C VAL A 112 -24.24 -9.03 1.16
N LEU A 113 -24.39 -7.71 1.15
CA LEU A 113 -23.26 -6.77 1.21
C LEU A 113 -22.48 -6.89 2.53
N ALA A 114 -23.18 -6.90 3.67
CA ALA A 114 -22.55 -7.07 4.99
C ALA A 114 -21.81 -8.42 5.08
N GLN A 115 -22.43 -9.51 4.61
CA GLN A 115 -21.80 -10.82 4.58
C GLN A 115 -20.56 -10.83 3.69
N GLY A 116 -20.64 -10.24 2.49
CA GLY A 116 -19.50 -10.15 1.57
C GLY A 116 -18.31 -9.43 2.19
N ARG A 117 -18.55 -8.31 2.88
CA ARG A 117 -17.49 -7.55 3.57
C ARG A 117 -16.84 -8.36 4.68
N ALA A 118 -17.64 -9.00 5.53
CA ALA A 118 -17.12 -9.82 6.63
C ALA A 118 -16.32 -11.03 6.11
N GLN A 119 -16.80 -11.65 5.03
CA GLN A 119 -16.13 -12.77 4.38
C GLN A 119 -14.80 -12.33 3.77
N ALA A 120 -14.76 -11.21 3.04
CA ALA A 120 -13.54 -10.69 2.42
C ALA A 120 -12.42 -10.42 3.45
N VAL A 121 -12.77 -9.83 4.60
CA VAL A 121 -11.81 -9.64 5.71
C VAL A 121 -11.34 -10.99 6.28
N THR A 122 -12.28 -11.91 6.51
CA THR A 122 -12.00 -13.23 7.09
C THR A 122 -11.07 -14.06 6.18
N ASP A 123 -11.34 -14.07 4.87
CA ASP A 123 -10.52 -14.75 3.87
C ASP A 123 -9.12 -14.16 3.78
N TYR A 124 -9.02 -12.82 3.81
CA TYR A 124 -7.74 -12.14 3.84
C TYR A 124 -6.88 -12.55 5.05
N LEU A 125 -7.48 -12.57 6.25
CA LEU A 125 -6.76 -12.95 7.47
C LEU A 125 -6.33 -14.42 7.45
N GLN A 126 -7.16 -15.32 6.93
CA GLN A 126 -6.78 -16.73 6.76
C GLN A 126 -5.64 -16.89 5.75
N ALA A 127 -5.66 -16.16 4.64
CA ALA A 127 -4.57 -16.14 3.66
C ALA A 127 -3.25 -15.64 4.28
N HIS A 128 -3.32 -14.82 5.33
CA HIS A 128 -2.17 -14.37 6.12
C HIS A 128 -1.87 -15.28 7.33
N SER A 129 -2.25 -16.55 7.25
CA SER A 129 -1.96 -17.59 8.24
C SER A 129 -2.56 -17.36 9.64
N ILE A 130 -3.61 -16.54 9.75
CA ILE A 130 -4.39 -16.45 10.99
C ILE A 130 -5.33 -17.65 11.07
N ALA A 131 -5.21 -18.43 12.14
CA ALA A 131 -5.96 -19.67 12.30
C ALA A 131 -7.49 -19.42 12.29
N PRO A 132 -8.29 -20.19 11.53
CA PRO A 132 -9.74 -19.97 11.43
C PRO A 132 -10.47 -20.01 12.77
N GLN A 133 -10.02 -20.86 13.70
CA GLN A 133 -10.56 -20.96 15.07
C GLN A 133 -10.43 -19.68 15.92
N ARG A 134 -9.57 -18.73 15.52
CA ARG A 134 -9.42 -17.42 16.17
C ARG A 134 -10.33 -16.35 15.56
N LEU A 135 -10.98 -16.66 14.45
CA LEU A 135 -11.79 -15.73 13.67
C LEU A 135 -13.25 -16.17 13.77
N ALA A 136 -14.09 -15.30 14.30
CA ALA A 136 -15.53 -15.46 14.18
C ALA A 136 -16.07 -14.40 13.22
N MET A 137 -17.07 -14.79 12.44
CA MET A 137 -17.76 -13.89 11.53
C MET A 137 -19.19 -13.68 12.01
N GLN A 138 -19.65 -12.43 11.94
CA GLN A 138 -21.03 -12.04 12.19
C GLN A 138 -21.50 -11.11 11.06
N VAL A 139 -22.73 -11.32 10.63
CA VAL A 139 -23.40 -10.45 9.65
C VAL A 139 -24.35 -9.54 10.40
N GLU A 140 -24.11 -8.22 10.30
CA GLU A 140 -24.90 -7.16 10.94
C GLU A 140 -24.97 -7.27 12.48
N GLY A 141 -25.55 -6.25 13.11
CA GLY A 141 -25.72 -6.17 14.57
C GLY A 141 -24.57 -5.46 15.28
N LYS A 142 -24.67 -5.42 16.61
CA LYS A 142 -23.64 -4.84 17.49
C LYS A 142 -22.68 -5.93 17.94
N ALA A 143 -21.44 -5.54 18.17
CA ALA A 143 -20.50 -6.38 18.90
C ALA A 143 -21.10 -6.79 20.26
N PRO A 144 -20.89 -8.03 20.72
CA PRO A 144 -21.34 -8.44 22.03
C PRO A 144 -20.68 -7.58 23.11
N ALA A 145 -21.48 -7.06 24.06
CA ALA A 145 -20.94 -6.29 25.16
C ALA A 145 -20.07 -7.18 26.05
N GLY A 146 -18.83 -6.76 26.31
CA GLY A 146 -17.90 -7.52 27.15
C GLY A 146 -17.25 -8.73 26.47
N ASP A 147 -17.31 -8.84 25.14
CA ASP A 147 -16.57 -9.86 24.41
C ASP A 147 -15.04 -9.63 24.60
N PRO A 148 -14.27 -10.64 25.06
CA PRO A 148 -12.82 -10.50 25.22
C PRO A 148 -12.08 -10.45 23.88
N ARG A 149 -12.77 -10.70 22.77
CA ARG A 149 -12.18 -10.67 21.43
C ARG A 149 -12.08 -9.25 20.89
N LEU A 150 -11.10 -9.05 20.02
CA LEU A 150 -11.00 -7.85 19.20
C LEU A 150 -12.22 -7.76 18.28
N VAL A 151 -12.93 -6.63 18.34
CA VAL A 151 -14.03 -6.35 17.42
C VAL A 151 -13.46 -5.72 16.17
N VAL A 152 -13.73 -6.32 15.01
CA VAL A 152 -13.33 -5.81 13.70
C VAL A 152 -14.60 -5.43 12.93
N MET A 153 -14.74 -4.16 12.58
CA MET A 153 -15.89 -3.63 11.85
C MET A 153 -15.56 -3.56 10.37
N ALA A 154 -16.24 -4.34 9.54
CA ALA A 154 -16.11 -4.30 8.08
C ALA A 154 -17.26 -3.45 7.50
N GLU A 155 -17.00 -2.15 7.32
CA GLU A 155 -18.03 -1.14 7.08
C GLU A 155 -17.72 -0.24 5.88
N GLY A 156 -18.75 0.42 5.34
CA GLY A 156 -18.57 1.42 4.29
C GLY A 156 -17.83 2.63 4.84
N ARG A 157 -16.85 3.14 4.08
CA ARG A 157 -16.14 4.35 4.48
C ARG A 157 -17.11 5.53 4.55
N ARG A 158 -17.02 6.27 5.67
CA ARG A 158 -17.68 7.55 5.83
C ARG A 158 -16.79 8.63 5.21
N TRP A 159 -17.36 9.44 4.33
CA TRP A 159 -16.72 10.59 3.68
C TRP A 159 -17.15 11.90 4.33
#